data_AF-A0A378JNX4-F1
#
_entry.id   AF-A0A378JNX4-F1
#
_cell.length_a   1.000
_cell.length_b   1.000
_cell.length_c   1.000
_cell.angle_alpha   90.00
_cell.angle_beta   90.00
_cell.angle_gamma   90.00
#
_symmetry.space_group_name_H-M   'P 1'
#
loop_
_entity.id
_entity.type
_entity.pdbx_description
1 polymer ?
#
loop_
_entity_poly.entity_id
_entity_poly.type
_entity_poly.pdbx_seq_one_letter_code
_entity_poly.pdbx_strand_id
1 'polypeptide(L)'
;MQTIDELVNNASTRYRNERTLESYTLLCSIVNSKNERKWLNGDYNDELNPISEKMRDIEIQHGLKDDETFFISEAPKSWLDLDKQYNQIIFEKLSEIFCTIGFPEIGKEIKENSKEFHNKLDKYNIHLRDSIILIKKGTSLINKIKDEMDIIFDQNNIELSTYLLLTYGIESAICLIMFKSYLSFIDEFEKRKKNDINYKNKKPYKLSIGDLLDIFIALPTSPFNELEEREKRNITEYLSCIRNDYHHPWRFVHKEVRPNQQEIINLKKAFDDLVACVGVDPG
;
A
#
# COMPACT_ATOMS: atom_id res chain seq x y z
N MET A 1 -18.45 -3.49 15.18
CA MET A 1 -17.38 -4.24 14.49
C MET A 1 -17.94 -4.63 13.14
N GLN A 2 -17.27 -4.31 12.03
CA GLN A 2 -17.81 -4.59 10.69
C GLN A 2 -17.82 -6.10 10.39
N THR A 3 -18.84 -6.57 9.68
CA THR A 3 -18.94 -7.98 9.24
C THR A 3 -18.01 -8.25 8.04
N ILE A 4 -17.68 -9.53 7.78
CA ILE A 4 -16.84 -9.86 6.61
C ILE A 4 -17.53 -9.50 5.29
N ASP A 5 -18.87 -9.58 5.24
CA ASP A 5 -19.65 -9.22 4.06
C ASP A 5 -19.68 -7.70 3.84
N GLU A 6 -19.76 -6.91 4.90
CA GLU A 6 -19.58 -5.45 4.81
C GLU A 6 -18.18 -5.09 4.31
N LEU A 7 -17.14 -5.76 4.79
CA LEU A 7 -15.77 -5.55 4.33
C LEU A 7 -15.61 -5.89 2.84
N VAL A 8 -16.18 -7.00 2.39
CA VAL A 8 -16.18 -7.38 0.97
C VAL A 8 -16.91 -6.34 0.12
N ASN A 9 -18.07 -5.85 0.55
CA ASN A 9 -18.84 -4.84 -0.17
C ASN A 9 -18.08 -3.52 -0.29
N ASN A 10 -17.44 -3.07 0.79
CA ASN A 10 -16.63 -1.86 0.80
C ASN A 10 -15.41 -1.99 -0.12
N ALA A 11 -14.68 -3.11 -0.05
CA ALA A 11 -13.53 -3.36 -0.91
C ALA A 11 -13.92 -3.49 -2.39
N SER A 12 -15.05 -4.13 -2.67
CA SER A 12 -15.60 -4.28 -4.02
C SER A 12 -15.97 -2.92 -4.61
N THR A 13 -16.65 -2.08 -3.84
CA THR A 13 -17.02 -0.72 -4.25
C THR A 13 -15.76 0.10 -4.54
N ARG A 14 -14.75 0.02 -3.66
CA ARG A 14 -13.48 0.70 -3.86
C ARG A 14 -12.78 0.24 -5.14
N TYR A 15 -12.64 -1.06 -5.38
CA TYR A 15 -11.99 -1.57 -6.59
C TYR A 15 -12.75 -1.21 -7.88
N ARG A 16 -14.08 -1.12 -7.84
CA ARG A 16 -14.88 -0.65 -8.99
C ARG A 16 -14.62 0.82 -9.31
N ASN A 17 -14.53 1.66 -8.28
CA ASN A 17 -14.34 3.10 -8.44
C ASN A 17 -12.87 3.44 -8.75
N GLU A 18 -11.94 2.70 -8.14
CA GLU A 18 -10.50 2.90 -8.20
C GLU A 18 -9.84 1.58 -8.62
N ARG A 19 -9.55 1.36 -9.91
CA ARG A 19 -8.86 0.15 -10.38
C ARG A 19 -7.34 0.23 -10.20
N THR A 20 -6.88 0.37 -8.95
CA THR A 20 -5.46 0.39 -8.60
C THR A 20 -4.98 -0.97 -8.07
N LEU A 21 -3.67 -1.11 -7.92
CA LEU A 21 -3.07 -2.32 -7.34
C LEU A 21 -3.48 -2.50 -5.87
N GLU A 22 -3.61 -1.40 -5.12
CA GLU A 22 -4.03 -1.39 -3.72
C GLU A 22 -5.46 -1.88 -3.54
N SER A 23 -6.40 -1.37 -4.32
CA SER A 23 -7.79 -1.77 -4.21
C SER A 23 -7.99 -3.21 -4.68
N TYR A 24 -7.25 -3.66 -5.71
CA TYR A 24 -7.19 -5.06 -6.11
C TYR A 24 -6.69 -5.96 -4.97
N THR A 25 -5.53 -5.65 -4.38
CA THR A 25 -4.96 -6.47 -3.31
C THR A 25 -5.84 -6.48 -2.07
N LEU A 26 -6.40 -5.33 -1.69
CA LEU A 26 -7.32 -5.23 -0.56
C LEU A 26 -8.55 -6.12 -0.77
N LEU A 27 -9.17 -6.03 -1.94
CA LEU A 27 -10.29 -6.89 -2.32
C LEU A 27 -9.89 -8.37 -2.23
N CYS A 28 -8.75 -8.73 -2.80
CA CYS A 28 -8.29 -10.12 -2.79
C CYS A 28 -8.02 -10.66 -1.39
N SER A 29 -7.40 -9.86 -0.52
CA SER A 29 -7.12 -10.24 0.86
C SER A 29 -8.39 -10.47 1.67
N ILE A 30 -9.38 -9.58 1.54
CA ILE A 30 -10.67 -9.69 2.25
C ILE A 30 -11.49 -10.86 1.72
N VAL A 31 -11.54 -11.05 0.40
CA VAL A 31 -12.26 -12.18 -0.22
C VAL A 31 -11.59 -13.51 0.14
N ASN A 32 -10.25 -13.57 0.17
CA ASN A 32 -9.53 -14.75 0.65
C ASN A 32 -9.84 -15.04 2.13
N SER A 33 -9.87 -14.01 2.98
CA SER A 33 -10.29 -14.17 4.39
C SER A 33 -11.72 -14.69 4.53
N LYS A 34 -12.62 -14.30 3.61
CA LYS A 34 -13.98 -14.85 3.55
C LYS A 34 -13.97 -16.33 3.14
N ASN A 35 -13.16 -16.70 2.15
CA ASN A 35 -12.97 -18.09 1.72
C ASN A 35 -12.42 -18.97 2.84
N GLU A 36 -11.40 -18.49 3.56
CA GLU A 36 -10.83 -19.17 4.73
C GLU A 36 -11.88 -19.38 5.83
N ARG A 37 -12.75 -18.40 6.10
CA ARG A 37 -13.83 -18.58 7.08
C ARG A 37 -14.83 -19.65 6.67
N LYS A 38 -15.21 -19.69 5.39
CA LYS A 38 -16.10 -20.75 4.86
C LYS A 38 -15.46 -22.12 5.02
N TRP A 39 -14.18 -22.23 4.67
CA TRP A 39 -13.40 -23.44 4.86
C TRP A 39 -13.35 -23.88 6.34
N LEU A 40 -13.00 -22.98 7.25
CA LEU A 40 -12.94 -23.26 8.70
C LEU A 40 -14.30 -23.63 9.31
N ASN A 41 -15.40 -23.11 8.75
CA ASN A 41 -16.75 -23.45 9.16
C ASN A 41 -17.25 -24.79 8.58
N GLY A 42 -16.46 -25.42 7.71
CA GLY A 42 -16.79 -26.70 7.09
C GLY A 42 -17.71 -26.60 5.88
N ASP A 43 -17.88 -25.41 5.28
CA ASP A 43 -18.74 -25.21 4.11
C ASP A 43 -18.29 -26.01 2.88
N TYR A 44 -17.05 -26.51 2.89
CA TYR A 44 -16.43 -27.29 1.81
C TYR A 44 -16.18 -28.75 2.18
N ASN A 45 -16.63 -29.20 3.36
CA ASN A 45 -16.31 -30.52 3.91
C ASN A 45 -16.76 -31.67 3.02
N ASP A 46 -17.91 -31.54 2.35
CA ASP A 46 -18.42 -32.59 1.46
C ASP A 46 -17.44 -32.92 0.31
N GLU A 47 -16.68 -31.92 -0.14
CA GLU A 47 -15.69 -32.06 -1.22
C GLU A 47 -14.27 -32.33 -0.67
N LEU A 48 -13.92 -31.74 0.47
CA LEU A 48 -12.57 -31.80 1.03
C LEU A 48 -12.33 -33.02 1.93
N ASN A 49 -13.30 -33.45 2.72
CA ASN A 49 -13.15 -34.58 3.64
C ASN A 49 -12.75 -35.88 2.93
N PRO A 50 -13.36 -36.27 1.78
CA PRO A 50 -12.94 -37.48 1.08
C PRO A 50 -11.48 -37.47 0.62
N ILE A 51 -10.89 -36.27 0.43
CA ILE A 51 -9.48 -36.10 0.08
C ILE A 51 -8.64 -36.16 1.36
N SER A 52 -9.03 -35.42 2.40
CA SER A 52 -8.35 -35.42 3.69
C SER A 52 -8.27 -36.82 4.32
N GLU A 53 -9.34 -37.61 4.24
CA GLU A 53 -9.36 -39.00 4.71
C GLU A 53 -8.34 -39.86 3.96
N LYS A 54 -8.26 -39.75 2.63
CA LYS A 54 -7.24 -40.47 1.84
C LYS A 54 -5.82 -40.01 2.14
N MET A 55 -5.62 -38.70 2.38
CA MET A 55 -4.33 -38.16 2.79
C MET A 55 -3.94 -38.74 4.16
N ARG A 56 -4.89 -38.80 5.10
CA ARG A 56 -4.72 -39.37 6.43
C ARG A 56 -4.37 -40.86 6.38
N ASP A 57 -5.02 -41.63 5.51
CA ASP A 57 -4.69 -43.04 5.31
C ASP A 57 -3.23 -43.23 4.87
N ILE A 58 -2.73 -42.36 3.99
CA ILE A 58 -1.32 -42.40 3.54
C ILE A 58 -0.38 -42.01 4.69
N GLU A 59 -0.71 -40.99 5.47
CA GLU A 59 0.08 -40.56 6.64
C GLU A 59 0.21 -41.69 7.67
N ILE A 60 -0.91 -42.34 8.02
CA ILE A 60 -0.93 -43.48 8.94
C ILE A 60 -0.09 -44.64 8.41
N GLN A 61 -0.19 -44.94 7.11
CA GLN A 61 0.63 -45.98 6.46
C GLN A 61 2.13 -45.72 6.55
N HIS A 62 2.54 -44.46 6.66
CA HIS A 62 3.94 -44.05 6.81
C HIS A 62 4.34 -43.82 8.28
N GLY A 63 3.45 -44.13 9.23
CA GLY A 63 3.73 -44.10 10.66
C GLY A 63 3.56 -42.74 11.34
N LEU A 64 2.89 -41.77 10.69
CA LEU A 64 2.59 -40.47 11.27
C LEU A 64 1.39 -40.55 12.25
N LYS A 65 1.48 -39.82 13.36
CA LYS A 65 0.41 -39.71 14.38
C LYS A 65 -0.70 -38.74 13.95
N ASP A 66 -1.79 -38.70 14.73
CA ASP A 66 -3.01 -37.94 14.43
C ASP A 66 -2.83 -36.42 14.33
N ASP A 67 -1.76 -35.90 14.94
CA ASP A 67 -1.35 -34.50 14.90
C ASP A 67 -0.16 -34.23 13.97
N GLU A 68 0.34 -35.26 13.27
CA GLU A 68 1.48 -35.17 12.38
C GLU A 68 1.03 -35.26 10.92
N THR A 69 1.68 -34.46 10.06
CA THR A 69 1.52 -34.48 8.61
C THR A 69 2.89 -34.34 7.95
N PHE A 70 2.97 -34.65 6.65
CA PHE A 70 4.23 -34.53 5.92
C PHE A 70 4.63 -33.06 5.73
N PHE A 71 5.94 -32.79 5.81
CA PHE A 71 6.49 -31.64 5.09
C PHE A 71 6.38 -31.90 3.59
N ILE A 72 6.00 -30.87 2.81
CA ILE A 72 5.83 -30.99 1.35
C ILE A 72 7.07 -31.60 0.67
N SER A 73 8.28 -31.30 1.16
CA SER A 73 9.54 -31.83 0.62
C SER A 73 9.76 -33.32 0.87
N GLU A 74 9.05 -33.91 1.82
CA GLU A 74 9.21 -35.30 2.28
C GLU A 74 7.98 -36.16 1.96
N ALA A 75 6.89 -35.53 1.50
CA ALA A 75 5.64 -36.20 1.20
C ALA A 75 5.79 -37.17 0.01
N PRO A 76 5.19 -38.38 0.08
CA PRO A 76 5.14 -39.28 -1.05
C PRO A 76 4.28 -38.69 -2.18
N LYS A 77 4.58 -39.08 -3.42
CA LYS A 77 3.89 -38.55 -4.60
C LYS A 77 2.36 -38.68 -4.54
N SER A 78 1.85 -39.80 -4.02
CA SER A 78 0.40 -40.02 -3.86
C SER A 78 -0.26 -39.02 -2.92
N TRP A 79 0.42 -38.61 -1.85
CA TRP A 79 -0.05 -37.58 -0.95
C TRP A 79 0.01 -36.20 -1.62
N LEU A 80 1.10 -35.89 -2.35
CA LEU A 80 1.24 -34.63 -3.10
C LEU A 80 0.16 -34.48 -4.19
N ASP A 81 -0.22 -35.56 -4.86
CA ASP A 81 -1.28 -35.56 -5.86
C ASP A 81 -2.67 -35.30 -5.22
N LEU A 82 -2.88 -35.70 -3.96
CA LEU A 82 -4.10 -35.38 -3.19
C LEU A 82 -4.09 -33.95 -2.66
N ASP A 83 -2.97 -33.48 -2.11
CA ASP A 83 -2.78 -32.09 -1.68
C ASP A 83 -3.06 -31.12 -2.84
N LYS A 84 -2.60 -31.46 -4.05
CA LYS A 84 -2.91 -30.68 -5.25
C LYS A 84 -4.41 -30.63 -5.55
N GLN A 85 -5.13 -31.75 -5.42
CA GLN A 85 -6.59 -31.79 -5.61
C GLN A 85 -7.32 -30.99 -4.54
N TYR A 86 -6.87 -31.13 -3.29
CA TYR A 86 -7.39 -30.36 -2.15
C TYR A 86 -7.28 -28.86 -2.41
N ASN A 87 -6.08 -28.39 -2.75
CA ASN A 87 -5.80 -27.00 -3.03
C ASN A 87 -6.56 -26.50 -4.27
N GLN A 88 -6.75 -27.35 -5.28
CA GLN A 88 -7.55 -26.99 -6.45
C GLN A 88 -9.00 -26.67 -6.09
N ILE A 89 -9.65 -27.46 -5.21
CA ILE A 89 -11.01 -27.17 -4.74
C ILE A 89 -11.04 -25.83 -4.02
N ILE A 90 -10.10 -25.55 -3.12
CA ILE A 90 -10.01 -24.27 -2.41
C ILE A 90 -9.91 -23.09 -3.39
N PHE A 91 -9.11 -23.21 -4.46
CA PHE A 91 -8.99 -22.18 -5.49
C PHE A 91 -10.24 -22.03 -6.36
N GLU A 92 -10.92 -23.14 -6.66
CA GLU A 92 -12.20 -23.11 -7.36
C GLU A 92 -13.26 -22.38 -6.55
N LYS A 93 -13.36 -22.65 -5.24
CA LYS A 93 -14.28 -21.93 -4.33
C LYS A 93 -13.93 -20.45 -4.21
N LEU A 94 -12.66 -20.11 -4.12
CA LEU A 94 -12.23 -18.71 -4.12
C LEU A 94 -12.65 -18.01 -5.42
N SER A 95 -12.41 -18.65 -6.56
CA SER A 95 -12.82 -18.16 -7.89
C SER A 95 -14.34 -17.95 -8.00
N GLU A 96 -15.14 -18.89 -7.48
CA GLU A 96 -16.60 -18.77 -7.44
C GLU A 96 -17.07 -17.57 -6.61
N ILE A 97 -16.41 -17.29 -5.48
CA ILE A 97 -16.74 -16.11 -4.66
C ILE A 97 -16.51 -14.84 -5.49
N PHE A 98 -15.38 -14.71 -6.18
CA PHE A 98 -15.09 -13.56 -7.04
C PHE A 98 -16.10 -13.39 -8.17
N CYS A 99 -16.46 -14.48 -8.86
CA CYS A 99 -17.51 -14.46 -9.87
C CYS A 99 -18.85 -13.96 -9.29
N THR A 100 -19.22 -14.43 -8.10
CA THR A 100 -20.49 -14.08 -7.43
C THR A 100 -20.54 -12.59 -7.06
N ILE A 101 -19.44 -12.01 -6.62
CA ILE A 101 -19.36 -10.57 -6.27
C ILE A 101 -19.09 -9.66 -7.48
N GLY A 102 -19.07 -10.21 -8.69
CA GLY A 102 -18.98 -9.45 -9.94
C GLY A 102 -17.57 -9.13 -10.43
N PHE A 103 -16.57 -9.95 -10.09
CA PHE A 103 -15.20 -9.86 -10.62
C PHE A 103 -14.74 -11.18 -11.27
N PRO A 104 -15.44 -11.66 -12.32
CA PRO A 104 -15.10 -12.92 -12.99
C PRO A 104 -13.69 -12.92 -13.60
N GLU A 105 -13.12 -11.76 -13.91
CA GLU A 105 -11.75 -11.63 -14.39
C GLU A 105 -10.71 -12.09 -13.36
N ILE A 106 -10.94 -11.79 -12.07
CA ILE A 106 -10.06 -12.23 -10.98
C ILE A 106 -10.29 -13.72 -10.73
N GLY A 107 -11.54 -14.19 -10.80
CA GLY A 107 -11.86 -15.61 -10.73
C GLY A 107 -11.15 -16.43 -11.81
N LYS A 108 -11.04 -15.89 -13.03
CA LYS A 108 -10.28 -16.49 -14.13
C LYS A 108 -8.78 -16.51 -13.85
N GLU A 109 -8.20 -15.41 -13.36
CA GLU A 109 -6.78 -15.33 -12.99
C GLU A 109 -6.40 -16.43 -11.98
N ILE A 110 -7.26 -16.66 -10.96
CA ILE A 110 -7.03 -17.70 -9.94
C ILE A 110 -7.00 -19.10 -10.57
N LYS A 111 -7.91 -19.40 -11.51
CA LYS A 111 -7.98 -20.71 -12.16
C LYS A 111 -6.82 -20.97 -13.12
N GLU A 112 -6.45 -19.96 -13.90
CA GLU A 112 -5.43 -20.10 -14.94
C GLU A 112 -4.01 -19.98 -14.40
N ASN A 113 -3.81 -19.23 -13.31
CA ASN A 113 -2.48 -18.92 -12.79
C ASN A 113 -2.47 -18.69 -11.27
N SER A 114 -2.91 -19.69 -10.51
CA SER A 114 -3.01 -19.65 -9.04
C SER A 114 -1.69 -19.26 -8.36
N LYS A 115 -0.55 -19.73 -8.89
CA LYS A 115 0.78 -19.42 -8.34
C LYS A 115 1.11 -17.93 -8.45
N GLU A 116 0.81 -17.31 -9.59
CA GLU A 116 1.03 -15.88 -9.75
C GLU A 116 0.10 -15.06 -8.87
N PHE A 117 -1.17 -15.47 -8.73
CA PHE A 117 -2.13 -14.85 -7.82
C PHE A 117 -1.61 -14.84 -6.37
N HIS A 118 -1.16 -15.98 -5.85
CA HIS A 118 -0.65 -16.06 -4.47
C HIS A 118 0.64 -15.26 -4.29
N ASN A 119 1.57 -15.32 -5.26
CA ASN A 119 2.77 -14.49 -5.22
C ASN A 119 2.45 -13.00 -5.15
N LYS A 120 1.41 -12.53 -5.88
CA LYS A 120 0.92 -11.16 -5.76
C LYS A 120 0.33 -10.92 -4.36
N LEU A 121 -0.56 -11.78 -3.90
CA LEU A 121 -1.21 -11.64 -2.59
C LEU A 121 -0.21 -11.58 -1.43
N ASP A 122 0.74 -12.52 -1.36
CA ASP A 122 1.72 -12.65 -0.28
C ASP A 122 2.70 -11.49 -0.24
N LYS A 123 3.20 -11.07 -1.41
CA LYS A 123 4.09 -9.91 -1.54
C LYS A 123 3.46 -8.64 -0.95
N TYR A 124 2.13 -8.53 -1.01
CA TYR A 124 1.43 -7.30 -0.71
C TYR A 124 0.64 -7.33 0.63
N ASN A 125 0.30 -8.51 1.16
CA ASN A 125 -0.39 -8.69 2.43
C ASN A 125 0.46 -8.30 3.66
N ILE A 126 1.78 -8.50 3.61
CA ILE A 126 2.71 -8.23 4.73
C ILE A 126 2.69 -6.75 5.13
N HIS A 127 2.35 -5.84 4.21
CA HIS A 127 2.41 -4.39 4.44
C HIS A 127 1.10 -3.79 4.96
N LEU A 128 -0.03 -4.51 4.91
CA LEU A 128 -1.35 -3.97 5.28
C LEU A 128 -1.59 -3.93 6.81
N ARG A 129 -0.96 -4.81 7.61
CA ARG A 129 -1.20 -4.87 9.07
C ARG A 129 -0.42 -3.80 9.85
N ASP A 130 0.86 -3.64 9.57
CA ASP A 130 1.70 -2.65 10.27
C ASP A 130 1.44 -1.20 9.80
N SER A 131 0.91 -1.05 8.59
CA SER A 131 0.62 0.27 8.02
C SER A 131 -0.54 0.98 8.69
N ILE A 132 -1.56 0.29 9.22
CA ILE A 132 -2.75 0.96 9.77
C ILE A 132 -2.41 1.87 10.96
N ILE A 133 -1.56 1.41 11.88
CA ILE A 133 -1.15 2.21 13.05
C ILE A 133 -0.30 3.40 12.61
N LEU A 134 0.65 3.17 11.70
CA LEU A 134 1.53 4.21 11.17
C LEU A 134 0.75 5.24 10.36
N ILE A 135 -0.22 4.80 9.54
CA ILE A 135 -1.11 5.67 8.78
C ILE A 135 -1.92 6.54 9.74
N LYS A 136 -2.51 5.97 10.79
CA LYS A 136 -3.27 6.75 11.78
C LYS A 136 -2.40 7.80 12.48
N LYS A 137 -1.20 7.42 12.90
CA LYS A 137 -0.23 8.35 13.52
C LYS A 137 0.21 9.45 12.56
N GLY A 138 0.52 9.08 11.31
CA GLY A 138 0.92 10.01 10.25
C GLY A 138 -0.19 11.01 9.93
N THR A 139 -1.43 10.55 9.76
CA THR A 139 -2.60 11.42 9.57
C THR A 139 -2.77 12.38 10.74
N SER A 140 -2.67 11.90 11.98
CA SER A 140 -2.79 12.77 13.16
C SER A 140 -1.68 13.83 13.22
N LEU A 141 -0.46 13.51 12.80
CA LEU A 141 0.63 14.48 12.74
C LEU A 141 0.37 15.57 11.70
N ILE A 142 -0.07 15.17 10.50
CA ILE A 142 -0.38 16.12 9.42
C ILE A 142 -1.52 17.07 9.83
N ASN A 143 -2.56 16.57 10.52
CA ASN A 143 -3.63 17.43 11.02
C ASN A 143 -3.11 18.50 11.99
N LYS A 144 -2.24 18.11 12.93
CA LYS A 144 -1.65 19.08 13.86
C LYS A 144 -0.83 20.15 13.14
N ILE A 145 -0.06 19.75 12.13
CA ILE A 145 0.72 20.70 11.31
C ILE A 145 -0.22 21.65 10.56
N LYS A 146 -1.34 21.14 10.01
CA LYS A 146 -2.36 21.97 9.37
C LYS A 146 -2.97 22.98 10.35
N ASP A 147 -3.42 22.52 11.51
CA ASP A 147 -4.04 23.39 12.51
C ASP A 147 -3.06 24.48 12.98
N GLU A 148 -1.79 24.14 13.20
CA GLU A 148 -0.74 25.12 13.53
C GLU A 148 -0.49 26.11 12.38
N MET A 149 -0.47 25.63 11.13
CA MET A 149 -0.31 26.48 9.95
C MET A 149 -1.44 27.49 9.79
N ASP A 150 -2.68 27.05 9.93
CA ASP A 150 -3.84 27.92 9.78
C ASP A 150 -3.79 29.08 10.81
N ILE A 151 -3.42 28.79 12.07
CA ILE A 151 -3.22 29.82 13.11
C ILE A 151 -2.11 30.82 12.74
N ILE A 152 -0.97 30.33 12.24
CA ILE A 152 0.18 31.18 11.90
C ILE A 152 -0.17 32.13 10.75
N PHE A 153 -0.87 31.63 9.73
CA PHE A 153 -1.30 32.42 8.58
C PHE A 153 -2.38 33.44 8.96
N ASP A 154 -3.33 33.08 9.83
CA ASP A 154 -4.35 34.02 10.34
C ASP A 154 -3.73 35.19 11.12
N GLN A 155 -2.61 34.96 11.80
CA GLN A 155 -1.88 35.99 12.53
C GLN A 155 -0.93 36.83 11.66
N ASN A 156 -0.81 36.52 10.35
CA ASN A 156 0.17 37.11 9.43
C ASN A 156 1.64 37.00 9.90
N ASN A 157 1.96 36.06 10.80
CA ASN A 157 3.31 35.86 11.34
C ASN A 157 4.10 34.87 10.48
N ILE A 158 4.40 35.27 9.25
CA ILE A 158 5.13 34.42 8.31
C ILE A 158 6.63 34.56 8.54
N GLU A 159 7.21 33.59 9.24
CA GLU A 159 8.63 33.54 9.61
C GLU A 159 9.34 32.32 9.00
N LEU A 160 10.66 32.24 9.21
CA LEU A 160 11.47 31.09 8.82
C LEU A 160 10.95 29.77 9.44
N SER A 161 10.42 29.82 10.65
CA SER A 161 9.78 28.70 11.34
C SER A 161 8.55 28.18 10.59
N THR A 162 7.73 29.07 10.02
CA THR A 162 6.59 28.74 9.17
C THR A 162 7.04 27.95 7.95
N TYR A 163 8.11 28.41 7.30
CA TYR A 163 8.69 27.75 6.13
C TYR A 163 9.23 26.34 6.45
N LEU A 164 9.90 26.18 7.59
CA LEU A 164 10.38 24.88 8.07
C LEU A 164 9.23 23.91 8.36
N LEU A 165 8.21 24.38 9.07
CA LEU A 165 7.06 23.56 9.45
C LEU A 165 6.24 23.14 8.21
N LEU A 166 6.08 24.02 7.21
CA LEU A 166 5.46 23.67 5.91
C LEU A 166 6.22 22.55 5.20
N THR A 167 7.55 22.63 5.20
CA THR A 167 8.39 21.60 4.57
C THR A 167 8.19 20.25 5.23
N TYR A 168 8.25 20.21 6.56
CA TYR A 168 8.02 18.98 7.32
C TYR A 168 6.61 18.44 7.08
N GLY A 169 5.61 19.32 6.98
CA GLY A 169 4.24 18.96 6.60
C GLY A 169 4.18 18.29 5.24
N ILE A 170 4.77 18.89 4.21
CA ILE A 170 4.79 18.37 2.84
C ILE A 170 5.53 17.04 2.76
N GLU A 171 6.72 16.91 3.35
CA GLU A 171 7.47 15.65 3.37
C GLU A 171 6.69 14.54 4.08
N SER A 172 6.07 14.88 5.22
CA SER A 172 5.22 13.94 5.97
C SER A 172 4.01 13.50 5.15
N ALA A 173 3.37 14.42 4.43
CA ALA A 173 2.22 14.13 3.57
C ALA A 173 2.62 13.23 2.39
N ILE A 174 3.70 13.54 1.68
CA ILE A 174 4.22 12.69 0.60
C ILE A 174 4.52 11.28 1.11
N CYS A 175 5.24 11.17 2.23
CA CYS A 175 5.54 9.87 2.83
C CYS A 175 4.27 9.12 3.19
N LEU A 176 3.27 9.79 3.80
CA LEU A 176 2.02 9.16 4.15
C LEU A 176 1.23 8.68 2.92
N ILE A 177 1.16 9.46 1.84
CA ILE A 177 0.48 9.03 0.62
C ILE A 177 1.20 7.83 0.02
N MET A 178 2.54 7.83 0.00
CA MET A 178 3.30 6.66 -0.43
C MET A 178 3.07 5.43 0.44
N PHE A 179 2.93 5.59 1.75
CA PHE A 179 2.57 4.48 2.64
C PHE A 179 1.16 3.96 2.36
N LYS A 180 0.19 4.85 2.06
CA LYS A 180 -1.17 4.47 1.68
C LYS A 180 -1.24 3.79 0.30
N SER A 181 -0.37 4.20 -0.62
CA SER A 181 -0.23 3.68 -1.98
C SER A 181 1.06 2.87 -2.16
N TYR A 182 1.42 2.09 -1.13
CA TYR A 182 2.73 1.43 -1.06
C TYR A 182 2.99 0.48 -2.24
N LEU A 183 1.93 -0.15 -2.76
CA LEU A 183 2.06 -1.10 -3.86
C LEU A 183 2.45 -0.40 -5.16
N SER A 184 1.74 0.67 -5.48
CA SER A 184 2.00 1.52 -6.62
C SER A 184 3.35 2.24 -6.47
N PHE A 185 3.73 2.64 -5.26
CA PHE A 185 5.07 3.17 -4.97
C PHE A 185 6.18 2.16 -5.29
N ILE A 186 6.08 0.91 -4.81
CA ILE A 186 7.10 -0.11 -5.07
C ILE A 186 7.15 -0.48 -6.55
N ASP A 187 6.00 -0.60 -7.21
CA ASP A 187 5.94 -0.90 -8.64
C ASP A 187 6.63 0.18 -9.47
N GLU A 188 6.32 1.45 -9.20
CA GLU A 188 6.94 2.59 -9.87
C GLU A 188 8.45 2.70 -9.57
N PHE A 189 8.85 2.46 -8.31
CA PHE A 189 10.26 2.42 -7.93
C PHE A 189 11.03 1.33 -8.69
N GLU A 190 10.50 0.11 -8.77
CA GLU A 190 11.16 -1.00 -9.48
C GLU A 190 11.18 -0.80 -11.00
N LYS A 191 10.14 -0.17 -11.58
CA LYS A 191 10.15 0.28 -12.98
C LYS A 191 11.30 1.25 -13.24
N ARG A 192 11.45 2.28 -12.40
CA ARG A 192 12.53 3.26 -12.51
C ARG A 192 13.90 2.64 -12.32
N LYS A 193 14.07 1.76 -11.34
CA LYS A 193 15.33 1.05 -11.10
C LYS A 193 15.79 0.21 -12.31
N LYS A 194 14.85 -0.33 -13.09
CA LYS A 194 15.17 -1.06 -14.34
C LYS A 194 15.56 -0.12 -15.48
N ASN A 195 14.89 1.04 -15.59
CA ASN A 195 14.94 1.89 -16.78
C ASN A 195 15.82 3.15 -16.63
N ASP A 196 16.14 3.56 -15.42
CA ASP A 196 16.88 4.79 -15.11
C ASP A 196 18.16 4.49 -14.31
N ILE A 197 19.29 4.96 -14.85
CA ILE A 197 20.62 4.77 -14.26
C ILE A 197 20.73 5.41 -12.86
N ASN A 198 19.96 6.48 -12.61
CA ASN A 198 19.93 7.19 -11.32
C ASN A 198 19.29 6.34 -10.21
N TYR A 199 18.39 5.42 -10.56
CA TYR A 199 17.66 4.59 -9.60
C TYR A 199 18.23 3.17 -9.48
N LYS A 200 18.97 2.68 -10.49
CA LYS A 200 19.49 1.31 -10.59
C LYS A 200 20.20 0.79 -9.32
N ASN A 201 20.93 1.68 -8.64
CA ASN A 201 21.70 1.35 -7.42
C ASN A 201 21.07 1.87 -6.12
N LYS A 202 19.91 2.53 -6.18
CA LYS A 202 19.24 3.07 -4.99
C LYS A 202 18.46 1.98 -4.27
N LYS A 203 18.29 2.19 -2.96
CA LYS A 203 17.41 1.37 -2.12
C LYS A 203 16.21 2.22 -1.70
N PRO A 204 14.98 1.68 -1.59
CA PRO A 204 13.79 2.46 -1.26
C PRO A 204 13.93 3.34 0.00
N TYR A 205 14.56 2.82 1.05
CA TYR A 205 14.78 3.54 2.30
C TYR A 205 15.91 4.59 2.25
N LYS A 206 16.60 4.73 1.10
CA LYS A 206 17.66 5.72 0.86
C LYS A 206 17.25 6.78 -0.16
N LEU A 207 15.98 6.82 -0.56
CA LEU A 207 15.49 7.81 -1.50
C LEU A 207 15.58 9.22 -0.93
N SER A 208 16.01 10.17 -1.76
CA SER A 208 15.93 11.59 -1.44
C SER A 208 14.50 12.09 -1.61
N ILE A 209 14.18 13.26 -1.05
CA ILE A 209 12.85 13.86 -1.22
C ILE A 209 12.52 14.11 -2.71
N GLY A 210 13.51 14.45 -3.53
CA GLY A 210 13.34 14.57 -4.98
C GLY A 210 12.96 13.24 -5.63
N ASP A 211 13.61 12.14 -5.24
CA ASP A 211 13.23 10.80 -5.72
C ASP A 211 11.81 10.42 -5.29
N LEU A 212 11.42 10.80 -4.06
CA LEU A 212 10.07 10.56 -3.57
C LEU A 212 9.07 11.38 -4.39
N LEU A 213 9.28 12.67 -4.60
CA LEU A 213 8.41 13.51 -5.44
C LEU A 213 8.27 12.95 -6.86
N ASP A 214 9.38 12.53 -7.46
CA ASP A 214 9.40 11.95 -8.80
C ASP A 214 8.50 10.71 -8.93
N ILE A 215 8.55 9.83 -7.93
CA ILE A 215 7.69 8.64 -7.85
C ILE A 215 6.25 9.05 -7.53
N PHE A 216 6.06 9.94 -6.54
CA PHE A 216 4.76 10.40 -6.07
C PHE A 216 3.90 10.94 -7.20
N ILE A 217 4.49 11.72 -8.11
CA ILE A 217 3.79 12.36 -9.22
C ILE A 217 3.31 11.34 -10.26
N ALA A 218 3.97 10.19 -10.36
CA ALA A 218 3.52 9.10 -11.22
C ALA A 218 2.42 8.25 -10.57
N LEU A 219 2.12 8.45 -9.28
CA LEU A 219 1.07 7.69 -8.59
C LEU A 219 -0.32 8.21 -8.96
N PRO A 220 -1.32 7.32 -9.13
CA PRO A 220 -2.69 7.71 -9.43
C PRO A 220 -3.31 8.66 -8.40
N THR A 221 -2.87 8.57 -7.14
CA THR A 221 -3.37 9.36 -6.00
C THR A 221 -2.64 10.70 -5.82
N SER A 222 -1.74 11.08 -6.72
CA SER A 222 -1.08 12.38 -6.65
C SER A 222 -2.08 13.49 -6.96
N PRO A 223 -2.15 14.60 -6.21
CA PRO A 223 -2.82 15.82 -6.67
C PRO A 223 -2.03 16.53 -7.77
N PHE A 224 -0.74 16.18 -7.93
CA PHE A 224 0.15 16.82 -8.90
C PHE A 224 0.01 16.29 -10.33
N ASN A 225 -0.86 15.32 -10.57
CA ASN A 225 -1.23 14.90 -11.92
C ASN A 225 -2.04 15.98 -12.67
N GLU A 226 -2.72 16.87 -11.94
CA GLU A 226 -3.46 18.03 -12.47
C GLU A 226 -2.67 19.35 -12.39
N LEU A 227 -1.57 19.40 -11.65
CA LEU A 227 -0.74 20.61 -11.47
C LEU A 227 0.25 20.78 -12.63
N GLU A 228 0.42 22.03 -13.09
CA GLU A 228 1.34 22.36 -14.19
C GLU A 228 2.78 21.91 -13.86
N GLU A 229 3.50 21.44 -14.88
CA GLU A 229 4.90 20.98 -14.75
C GLU A 229 5.83 22.03 -14.11
N ARG A 230 5.49 23.32 -14.24
CA ARG A 230 6.17 24.44 -13.59
C ARG A 230 6.01 24.44 -12.07
N GLU A 231 4.81 24.20 -11.55
CA GLU A 231 4.57 24.18 -10.10
C GLU A 231 5.25 22.97 -9.45
N LYS A 232 5.28 21.83 -10.16
CA LYS A 232 6.09 20.66 -9.80
C LYS A 232 7.57 21.00 -9.63
N ARG A 233 8.20 21.65 -10.63
CA ARG A 233 9.63 22.00 -10.57
C ARG A 233 9.91 22.91 -9.38
N ASN A 234 9.04 23.89 -9.15
CA ASN A 234 9.15 24.80 -8.03
C ASN A 234 9.08 24.05 -6.69
N ILE A 235 8.09 23.18 -6.49
CA ILE A 235 7.95 22.38 -5.25
C ILE A 235 9.19 21.48 -5.04
N THR A 236 9.68 20.83 -6.10
CA THR A 236 10.90 20.01 -6.03
C THR A 236 12.14 20.83 -5.69
N GLU A 237 12.32 22.00 -6.32
CA GLU A 237 13.41 22.92 -6.01
C GLU A 237 13.33 23.39 -4.56
N TYR A 238 12.15 23.80 -4.09
CA TYR A 238 11.95 24.27 -2.72
C TYR A 238 12.27 23.18 -1.68
N LEU A 239 11.71 21.98 -1.84
CA LEU A 239 11.98 20.86 -0.92
C LEU A 239 13.45 20.41 -0.96
N SER A 240 14.08 20.48 -2.14
CA SER A 240 15.50 20.15 -2.31
C SER A 240 16.42 21.19 -1.66
N CYS A 241 16.09 22.48 -1.81
CA CYS A 241 16.77 23.57 -1.09
C CYS A 241 16.66 23.35 0.40
N ILE A 242 15.46 23.07 0.93
CA ILE A 242 15.26 22.98 2.38
C ILE A 242 16.01 21.79 2.99
N ARG A 243 16.00 20.63 2.34
CA ARG A 243 16.73 19.46 2.86
C ARG A 243 18.24 19.63 2.78
N ASN A 244 18.75 20.29 1.74
CA ASN A 244 20.19 20.55 1.60
C ASN A 244 20.68 21.67 2.52
N ASP A 245 19.81 22.63 2.84
CA ASP A 245 20.15 23.83 3.58
C ASP A 245 19.83 23.70 5.10
N TYR A 246 18.74 23.05 5.51
CA TYR A 246 18.26 23.06 6.90
C TYR A 246 18.45 21.74 7.67
N HIS A 247 18.54 20.58 7.01
CA HIS A 247 18.97 19.33 7.69
C HIS A 247 20.48 19.32 8.01
N HIS A 248 21.24 20.31 7.52
CA HIS A 248 22.64 20.54 7.85
C HIS A 248 22.82 21.96 8.45
N PRO A 249 22.50 22.17 9.74
CA PRO A 249 22.50 23.50 10.38
C PRO A 249 23.79 24.30 10.20
N TRP A 250 24.93 23.62 10.03
CA TRP A 250 26.23 24.25 9.79
C TRP A 250 26.34 25.00 8.46
N ARG A 251 25.51 24.71 7.47
CA ARG A 251 25.47 25.44 6.18
C ARG A 251 24.73 26.78 6.28
N PHE A 252 24.00 27.01 7.38
CA PHE A 252 23.22 28.21 7.63
C PHE A 252 24.01 29.39 8.20
N VAL A 253 25.22 29.14 8.71
CA VAL A 253 26.02 30.20 9.33
C VAL A 253 26.44 31.28 8.30
N HIS A 254 26.27 31.03 6.99
CA HIS A 254 26.83 31.89 5.93
C HIS A 254 25.89 32.23 4.75
N LYS A 255 24.59 31.89 4.77
CA LYS A 255 23.65 32.29 3.72
C LYS A 255 22.34 32.81 4.33
N GLU A 256 22.04 34.10 4.14
CA GLU A 256 20.72 34.66 4.44
C GLU A 256 19.69 34.17 3.41
N VAL A 257 19.17 32.96 3.59
CA VAL A 257 18.00 32.49 2.84
C VAL A 257 16.77 33.04 3.53
N ARG A 258 16.13 34.05 2.92
CA ARG A 258 14.82 34.56 3.34
C ARG A 258 13.80 34.17 2.27
N PRO A 259 12.97 33.14 2.49
CA PRO A 259 11.88 32.84 1.58
C PRO A 259 10.95 34.05 1.48
N ASN A 260 10.56 34.42 0.27
CA ASN A 260 9.64 35.53 0.08
C ASN A 260 8.20 35.10 0.40
N GLN A 261 7.32 36.07 0.65
CA GLN A 261 5.94 35.80 1.08
C GLN A 261 5.14 34.98 0.07
N GLN A 262 5.36 35.19 -1.24
CA GLN A 262 4.67 34.45 -2.29
C GLN A 262 5.08 32.97 -2.33
N GLU A 263 6.35 32.67 -2.05
CA GLU A 263 6.86 31.29 -1.95
C GLU A 263 6.18 30.53 -0.82
N ILE A 264 5.99 31.18 0.33
CA ILE A 264 5.37 30.58 1.51
C ILE A 264 3.88 30.32 1.26
N ILE A 265 3.19 31.23 0.56
CA ILE A 265 1.79 31.03 0.12
C ILE A 265 1.69 29.84 -0.84
N ASN A 266 2.60 29.73 -1.81
CA ASN A 266 2.59 28.62 -2.76
C ASN A 266 2.83 27.28 -2.07
N LEU A 267 3.72 27.24 -1.07
CA LEU A 267 3.97 26.03 -0.28
C LEU A 267 2.78 25.66 0.61
N LYS A 268 2.08 26.64 1.19
CA LYS A 268 0.83 26.38 1.93
C LYS A 268 -0.22 25.75 1.04
N LYS A 269 -0.43 26.29 -0.17
CA LYS A 269 -1.35 25.70 -1.15
C LYS A 269 -0.97 24.25 -1.48
N ALA A 270 0.30 24.00 -1.80
CA ALA A 270 0.79 22.65 -2.09
C ALA A 270 0.60 21.69 -0.90
N PHE A 271 0.82 22.18 0.33
CA PHE A 271 0.57 21.41 1.54
C PHE A 271 -0.93 21.07 1.69
N ASP A 272 -1.82 22.04 1.50
CA ASP A 272 -3.27 21.84 1.60
C ASP A 272 -3.79 20.82 0.56
N ASP A 273 -3.31 20.91 -0.68
CA ASP A 273 -3.64 19.95 -1.75
C ASP A 273 -3.18 18.53 -1.37
N LEU A 274 -1.98 18.40 -0.80
CA LEU A 274 -1.46 17.11 -0.30
C LEU A 274 -2.25 16.59 0.91
N VAL A 275 -2.68 17.48 1.81
CA VAL A 275 -3.48 17.15 2.98
C VAL A 275 -4.85 16.61 2.56
N ALA A 276 -5.48 17.20 1.55
CA ALA A 276 -6.72 16.68 0.98
C ALA A 276 -6.55 15.25 0.45
N CYS A 277 -5.44 14.95 -0.25
CA CYS A 277 -5.15 13.61 -0.76
C CYS A 277 -4.90 12.56 0.32
N VAL A 278 -4.41 12.94 1.50
CA VAL A 278 -4.30 12.01 2.63
C VAL A 278 -5.64 11.77 3.33
N GLY A 279 -6.77 12.28 2.83
CA GLY A 279 -8.09 12.04 3.40
C GLY A 279 -8.28 12.74 4.75
N VAL A 280 -7.72 13.93 4.86
CA VAL A 280 -7.97 14.85 5.97
C VAL A 280 -9.09 15.78 5.51
N ASP A 281 -10.15 15.87 6.31
CA ASP A 281 -11.30 16.72 6.00
C ASP A 281 -10.84 18.19 5.84
N PRO A 282 -11.23 18.87 4.74
CA PRO A 282 -11.14 20.31 4.65
C PRO A 282 -12.24 20.88 5.55
N GLY A 283 -11.92 21.06 6.83
CA GLY A 283 -12.76 21.82 7.75
C GLY A 283 -13.10 23.20 7.20
#